data_AF-A0A6A4QHQ5-F1
#
_entry.id   AF-A0A6A4QHQ5-F1
#
_cell.length_a   1.000
_cell.length_b   1.000
_cell.length_c   1.000
_cell.angle_alpha   90.00
_cell.angle_beta   90.00
_cell.angle_gamma   90.00
#
_symmetry.space_group_name_H-M   'P 1'
#
loop_
_entity.id
_entity.type
_entity.pdbx_description
1 polymer ?
#
loop_
_entity_poly.entity_id
_entity_poly.type
_entity_poly.pdbx_seq_one_letter_code
_entity_poly.pdbx_strand_id
1 'polypeptide(L)' 'MWFHHVRQSPDEGGLTIAVNYWYDMQFDIKYAYFNFLQSLHYRSTLNPMLHEKVSEETSDSDALASPQ' A
#
# COMPACT_ATOMS: atom_id res chain seq x y z
N MET A 1 4.05 18.78 0.64
CA MET A 1 3.68 17.54 -0.09
C MET A 1 4.83 16.52 -0.16
N TRP A 2 5.79 16.55 0.77
CA TRP A 2 6.91 15.61 0.81
C TRP A 2 6.78 14.70 2.03
N PHE A 3 6.70 13.39 1.79
CA PHE A 3 6.78 12.39 2.84
C PHE A 3 8.24 12.30 3.30
N HIS A 4 8.48 12.48 4.59
CA HIS A 4 9.81 12.46 5.16
C HIS A 4 9.83 11.60 6.42
N HIS A 5 10.94 10.89 6.61
CA HIS A 5 11.26 10.19 7.82
C HIS A 5 12.69 10.59 8.20
N VAL A 6 12.86 11.17 9.38
CA VAL A 6 14.14 11.74 9.81
C VAL A 6 14.63 11.01 11.04
N ARG A 7 15.92 10.68 11.04
CA ARG A 7 16.66 10.22 12.22
C ARG A 7 17.84 11.16 12.44
N GLN A 8 18.18 11.38 13.69
CA GLN A 8 19.34 12.19 14.08
C GLN A 8 20.10 11.46 15.18
N SER A 9 21.43 11.51 15.11
CA SER A 9 22.32 10.96 16.12
C SER A 9 22.97 12.09 16.92
N PRO A 10 23.22 11.89 18.22
CA PRO A 10 23.93 12.86 19.04
C PRO A 10 25.40 12.94 18.68
N ASP A 11 26.01 14.08 18.99
CA ASP A 11 27.46 14.26 19.01
C ASP A 11 28.10 13.60 20.26
N GLU A 12 29.42 13.71 20.40
CA GLU A 12 30.15 13.16 21.54
C GLU A 12 29.72 13.76 22.91
N GLY A 13 29.09 14.94 22.90
CA GLY A 13 28.49 15.57 24.06
C GLY A 13 27.07 15.12 24.36
N GLY A 14 26.52 14.20 23.57
CA GLY A 14 25.14 13.72 23.70
C GLY A 14 24.09 14.65 23.09
N LEU A 15 24.51 15.69 22.35
CA LEU A 15 23.61 16.71 21.83
C LEU A 15 23.29 16.49 20.35
N THR A 16 22.05 16.78 19.98
CA THR A 16 21.59 16.79 18.59
C THR A 16 20.88 18.11 18.34
N ILE A 17 21.48 18.99 17.56
CA ILE A 17 20.96 20.34 17.33
C ILE A 17 20.81 20.57 15.82
N ALA A 18 19.61 20.96 15.40
CA ALA A 18 19.31 21.32 14.02
C ALA A 18 18.41 22.55 13.96
N VAL A 19 18.59 23.37 12.92
CA VAL A 19 17.75 24.54 12.62
C VAL A 19 17.18 24.37 11.22
N ASN A 20 15.89 24.63 11.05
CA ASN A 20 15.21 24.54 9.76
C ASN A 20 14.40 25.80 9.48
N TYR A 21 14.42 26.26 8.23
CA TYR A 21 13.60 27.37 7.75
C TYR A 21 12.48 26.83 6.86
N TRP A 22 11.25 27.09 7.26
CA TRP A 22 10.07 26.68 6.52
C TRP A 22 9.40 27.90 5.95
N TYR A 23 9.23 27.89 4.63
CA TYR A 23 8.52 28.91 3.89
C TYR A 23 7.22 28.33 3.38
N ASP A 24 6.21 29.19 3.24
CA ASP A 24 4.92 28.78 2.68
C ASP A 24 5.09 28.22 1.27
N MET A 25 4.44 27.07 1.05
CA MET A 25 4.32 26.51 -0.27
C MET A 25 3.36 27.36 -1.10
N GLN A 26 3.70 27.59 -2.37
CA GLN A 26 2.79 28.20 -3.32
C GLN A 26 1.67 27.22 -3.69
N PHE A 27 0.43 27.67 -3.62
CA PHE A 27 -0.76 26.89 -3.97
C PHE A 27 -0.99 26.87 -5.48
N ASP A 28 -0.08 26.22 -6.18
CA ASP A 28 -0.10 26.10 -7.64
C ASP A 28 -0.70 24.77 -8.14
N ILE A 29 -0.57 24.51 -9.43
CA ILE A 29 -1.13 23.30 -10.06
C ILE A 29 -0.63 21.99 -9.44
N LYS A 30 0.57 21.95 -8.84
CA LYS A 30 1.09 20.75 -8.15
C LYS A 30 0.27 20.46 -6.89
N TYR A 31 -0.14 21.50 -6.16
CA TYR A 31 -1.01 21.38 -5.00
C TYR A 31 -2.39 20.86 -5.39
N ALA A 32 -2.96 21.39 -6.49
CA ALA A 32 -4.25 20.94 -7.00
C ALA A 32 -4.23 19.44 -7.39
N TYR A 33 -3.21 18.98 -8.11
CA TYR A 33 -3.09 17.56 -8.47
C TYR A 33 -2.83 16.66 -7.28
N PHE A 34 -2.05 17.10 -6.28
CA PHE A 34 -1.83 16.33 -5.07
C PHE A 34 -3.13 16.12 -4.29
N ASN A 35 -3.94 17.18 -4.13
CA ASN A 35 -5.25 17.07 -3.51
C ASN A 35 -6.20 16.19 -4.31
N PHE A 36 -6.18 16.29 -5.64
CA PHE A 36 -6.95 15.41 -6.51
C PHE A 36 -6.56 13.94 -6.28
N LEU A 37 -5.27 13.59 -6.31
CA LEU A 37 -4.80 12.24 -6.05
C LEU A 37 -5.20 11.74 -4.66
N GLN A 38 -5.12 12.59 -3.63
CA GLN A 38 -5.54 12.24 -2.27
C GLN A 38 -7.05 11.95 -2.18
N SER A 39 -7.87 12.55 -3.04
CA SER A 39 -9.31 12.31 -3.08
C SER A 39 -9.70 10.97 -3.73
N LEU A 40 -8.78 10.30 -4.43
CA LEU A 40 -9.03 9.03 -5.08
C LEU A 40 -8.97 7.87 -4.08
N HIS A 41 -10.00 7.03 -4.09
CA HIS A 41 -9.96 5.76 -3.35
C HIS A 41 -9.16 4.72 -4.14
N TYR A 42 -7.90 4.53 -3.76
CA TYR A 42 -7.10 3.44 -4.30
C TYR A 42 -7.59 2.10 -3.73
N ARG A 43 -8.28 1.30 -4.56
CA ARG A 43 -8.50 -0.11 -4.28
C ARG A 43 -7.26 -0.88 -4.74
N SER A 44 -6.45 -1.33 -3.79
CA SER A 44 -5.37 -2.28 -4.09
C SER A 44 -5.98 -3.53 -4.72
N THR A 45 -5.54 -3.89 -5.91
CA THR A 45 -5.95 -5.13 -6.61
C THR A 45 -5.37 -6.39 -5.96
N LEU A 46 -4.51 -6.25 -4.95
CA LEU A 46 -4.09 -7.35 -4.07
C LEU A 46 -5.17 -7.59 -3.01
N ASN A 47 -6.23 -8.24 -3.45
CA ASN A 47 -7.23 -8.86 -2.59
C ASN A 47 -6.60 -10.15 -2.01
N PRO A 48 -6.64 -10.41 -0.68
CA PRO A 48 -6.18 -11.66 -0.06
C PRO A 48 -7.06 -12.89 -0.37
N MET A 49 -7.57 -13.00 -1.61
CA MET A 49 -8.43 -14.10 -2.08
C MET A 49 -7.68 -15.07 -3.00
N LEU A 50 -6.44 -15.42 -2.62
CA LEU A 50 -5.69 -16.55 -3.19
C LEU A 50 -5.34 -17.59 -2.11
N HIS A 51 -6.29 -17.92 -1.24
CA HIS A 51 -6.14 -19.06 -0.32
C HIS A 51 -7.40 -19.93 -0.22
N GLU A 52 -8.30 -19.90 -1.21
CA GLU A 52 -9.46 -20.81 -1.18
C GLU A 52 -10.07 -21.03 -2.57
N LYS A 53 -9.29 -21.60 -3.50
CA LYS A 53 -9.82 -22.29 -4.69
C LYS A 53 -8.74 -23.17 -5.34
N VAL A 54 -8.11 -24.03 -4.53
CA VAL A 54 -7.35 -25.21 -5.01
C VAL A 54 -7.61 -26.35 -4.02
N SER A 55 -8.84 -26.83 -3.90
CA SER A 55 -9.12 -28.04 -3.11
C SER A 55 -10.35 -28.83 -3.52
N GLU A 56 -11.16 -28.36 -4.46
CA GLU A 56 -12.31 -29.12 -4.95
C GLU A 56 -12.41 -28.85 -6.45
N GLU A 57 -11.82 -29.72 -7.28
CA GLU A 57 -12.29 -30.14 -8.62
C GLU A 57 -11.36 -31.25 -9.15
N THR A 58 -11.35 -32.42 -8.49
CA THR A 58 -11.05 -33.71 -9.14
C THR A 58 -11.86 -34.83 -8.47
N SER A 59 -13.18 -34.78 -8.63
CA SER A 59 -14.02 -35.96 -8.44
C SER A 59 -15.25 -35.86 -9.35
N ASP A 60 -15.07 -36.16 -10.63
CA ASP A 60 -16.01 -37.07 -11.28
C ASP A 60 -15.43 -37.58 -12.60
N SER A 61 -15.17 -38.88 -12.66
CA SER A 61 -15.06 -39.63 -13.91
C SER A 61 -16.28 -40.54 -13.93
N ASP A 62 -17.25 -40.17 -14.75
CA ASP A 62 -18.54 -40.81 -14.99
C ASP A 62 -18.50 -42.33 -15.25
N ALA A 63 -19.46 -43.00 -14.60
CA ALA A 63 -20.41 -44.00 -15.11
C ALA A 63 -19.94 -45.20 -15.96
N LEU A 64 -20.36 -46.42 -15.57
CA LEU A 64 -21.44 -47.13 -16.30
C LEU A 64 -21.93 -48.41 -15.56
N ALA A 65 -23.25 -48.44 -15.30
CA ALA A 65 -24.20 -49.57 -15.42
C ALA A 65 -24.08 -50.84 -14.52
N SER A 66 -25.05 -50.98 -13.59
CA SER A 66 -25.70 -52.28 -13.21
C SER A 66 -26.50 -52.84 -14.41
N PRO A 67 -27.04 -54.10 -14.46
CA PRO A 67 -27.41 -55.00 -13.35
C PRO A 67 -27.24 -56.54 -13.57
N GLN A 68 -27.11 -57.30 -12.48
CA GLN A 68 -27.94 -58.45 -12.02
C GLN A 68 -27.25 -59.13 -10.84
#